data_AF-A0A966SIP6-F1
#
_entry.id   AF-A0A966SIP6-F1
#
_cell.length_a   1.000
_cell.length_b   1.000
_cell.length_c   1.000
_cell.angle_alpha   90.00
_cell.angle_beta   90.00
_cell.angle_gamma   90.00
#
_symmetry.space_group_name_H-M   'P 1'
#
loop_
_entity.id
_entity.type
_entity.pdbx_description
1 polymer ?
#
loop_
_entity_poly.entity_id
_entity_poly.type
_entity_poly.pdbx_seq_one_letter_code
_entity_poly.pdbx_strand_id
1 'polypeptide(L)'
;MKATSAILVTTLAAAVFIGCDKKEPATPTSKDTPQTEVPKSGTDAKTAAKPYPLDVCIVSGEKLGSMGAPVVYVHEGQEVKFCCKNCLPDFKKEPAKYLVKLAPKK
;
A
#
# COMPACT_ATOMS: atom_id res chain seq x y z
N MET A 1 43.71 0.81 25.82
CA MET A 1 45.07 1.32 26.07
C MET A 1 45.60 1.84 24.73
N LYS A 2 45.66 3.17 24.58
CA LYS A 2 46.46 3.95 23.63
C LYS A 2 46.39 3.62 22.12
N ALA A 3 45.76 4.53 21.36
CA ALA A 3 46.21 5.12 20.09
C ALA A 3 45.04 5.95 19.54
N THR A 4 44.88 7.23 19.86
CA THR A 4 45.64 8.38 19.32
C THR A 4 45.61 8.44 17.79
N SER A 5 44.63 9.16 17.23
CA SER A 5 44.85 10.03 16.06
C SER A 5 43.67 10.97 15.90
N ALA A 6 43.79 12.12 16.57
CA ALA A 6 43.14 13.34 16.18
C ALA A 6 43.84 13.86 14.91
N ILE A 7 43.17 13.80 13.76
CA ILE A 7 43.59 14.51 12.56
C ILE A 7 42.61 15.66 12.35
N LEU A 8 43.12 16.83 12.72
CA LEU A 8 42.73 18.15 12.25
C LEU A 8 42.60 18.13 10.72
N VAL A 9 41.40 18.42 10.19
CA VAL A 9 41.26 19.04 8.87
C VAL A 9 40.37 20.26 9.04
N THR A 10 41.03 21.36 9.41
CA THR A 10 40.56 22.72 9.27
C THR A 10 40.84 23.20 7.85
N THR A 11 39.82 23.35 7.02
CA THR A 11 39.80 24.35 5.92
C THR A 11 38.33 24.59 5.53
N LEU A 12 37.74 25.65 6.07
CA LEU A 12 37.32 26.83 5.29
C LEU A 12 36.78 26.51 3.89
N ALA A 13 35.45 26.48 3.79
CA ALA A 13 34.74 26.97 2.62
C ALA A 13 33.48 27.70 3.10
N ALA A 14 33.66 28.98 3.40
CA ALA A 14 32.58 29.94 3.47
C ALA A 14 32.02 30.15 2.06
N ALA A 15 30.82 29.64 1.80
CA ALA A 15 30.00 30.06 0.67
C ALA A 15 28.79 30.81 1.22
N VAL A 16 28.93 32.13 1.13
CA VAL A 16 27.93 33.15 1.36
C VAL A 16 26.71 32.89 0.46
N PHE A 17 25.56 32.60 1.07
CA PHE A 17 24.25 32.85 0.45
C PHE A 17 23.53 33.93 1.27
N ILE A 18 24.02 35.16 1.12
CA ILE A 18 23.22 36.36 1.39
C ILE A 18 22.31 36.54 0.17
N GLY A 19 21.09 36.04 0.32
CA GLY A 19 19.96 36.33 -0.57
C GLY A 19 18.72 36.55 0.30
N CYS A 20 18.65 37.72 0.94
CA CYS A 20 17.44 38.20 1.61
C CYS A 20 16.52 38.81 0.56
N ASP A 21 15.49 38.09 0.14
CA ASP A 21 14.21 38.71 -0.18
C ASP A 21 13.11 37.78 0.34
N LYS A 22 12.77 37.94 1.61
CA LYS A 22 11.65 38.79 2.07
C LYS A 22 10.35 38.01 1.98
N LYS A 23 9.78 37.82 3.18
CA LYS A 23 8.34 37.77 3.50
C LYS A 23 7.84 36.40 3.97
N GLU A 24 7.98 36.19 5.28
CA GLU A 24 6.87 35.60 6.05
C GLU A 24 5.61 36.44 5.82
N PRO A 25 4.48 35.77 5.62
CA PRO A 25 3.52 35.79 6.71
C PRO A 25 2.86 34.43 6.95
N ALA A 26 2.59 34.19 8.23
CA ALA A 26 1.39 33.58 8.80
C ALA A 26 0.78 32.34 8.11
N THR A 27 0.73 31.28 8.91
CA THR A 27 -0.19 30.14 8.85
C THR A 27 -1.50 30.36 8.05
N PRO A 28 -1.88 29.35 7.27
CA PRO A 28 -3.17 28.73 7.58
C PRO A 28 -3.07 27.22 7.80
N THR A 29 -3.70 26.79 8.88
CA THR A 29 -4.37 25.49 8.92
C THR A 29 -5.30 25.37 7.69
N SER A 30 -5.05 24.39 6.82
CA SER A 30 -6.04 23.71 5.95
C SER A 30 -5.29 22.62 5.19
N LYS A 31 -5.60 21.34 5.37
CA LYS A 31 -6.62 20.61 4.59
C LYS A 31 -6.31 20.64 3.09
N ASP A 32 -6.22 19.44 2.51
CA ASP A 32 -6.08 19.13 1.08
C ASP A 32 -4.65 18.89 0.57
N THR A 33 -4.11 17.73 0.94
CA THR A 33 -3.53 16.83 -0.06
C THR A 33 -4.13 15.46 0.21
N PRO A 34 -5.11 15.00 -0.60
CA PRO A 34 -5.54 13.61 -0.57
C PRO A 34 -4.32 12.74 -0.75
N GLN A 35 -4.13 11.81 0.18
CA GLN A 35 -3.23 10.69 0.04
C GLN A 35 -3.67 9.88 -1.19
N THR A 36 -3.28 10.33 -2.39
CA THR A 36 -3.13 9.49 -3.57
C THR A 36 -1.85 8.68 -3.40
N GLU A 37 -1.82 7.92 -2.32
CA GLU A 37 -0.97 6.77 -2.17
C GLU A 37 -1.95 5.63 -2.00
N VAL A 38 -2.64 5.34 -3.10
CA VAL A 38 -3.14 4.00 -3.37
C VAL A 38 -1.93 3.10 -3.11
N PRO A 39 -1.92 2.24 -2.07
CA PRO A 39 -0.93 1.19 -2.06
C PRO A 39 -1.25 0.38 -3.31
N LYS A 40 -0.44 0.59 -4.36
CA LYS A 40 -0.35 -0.30 -5.50
C LYS A 40 0.07 -1.63 -4.90
N SER A 41 -0.92 -2.44 -4.56
CA SER A 41 -0.75 -3.83 -4.18
C SER A 41 -0.27 -4.56 -5.43
N GLY A 42 1.05 -4.65 -5.52
CA GLY A 42 1.82 -5.68 -6.20
C GLY A 42 1.50 -5.92 -7.68
N THR A 43 2.11 -5.11 -8.54
CA THR A 43 2.55 -5.61 -9.84
C THR A 43 3.89 -6.31 -9.61
N ASP A 44 3.86 -7.56 -9.21
CA ASP A 44 5.01 -8.46 -9.24
C ASP A 44 4.53 -9.83 -9.73
N ALA A 45 4.74 -10.04 -11.04
CA ALA A 45 4.78 -11.33 -11.73
C ALA A 45 3.67 -12.35 -11.35
N LYS A 46 2.41 -11.90 -11.32
CA LYS A 46 1.25 -12.78 -11.25
C LYS A 46 1.10 -13.49 -12.60
N THR A 47 1.35 -14.81 -12.61
CA THR A 47 0.79 -15.70 -13.66
C THR A 47 -0.62 -15.23 -13.95
N ALA A 48 -1.00 -15.04 -15.22
CA ALA A 48 -2.18 -14.26 -15.65
C ALA A 48 -3.50 -14.83 -15.11
N ALA A 49 -3.75 -14.63 -13.83
CA ALA A 49 -4.93 -15.12 -13.15
C ALA A 49 -6.06 -14.14 -13.38
N LYS A 50 -7.26 -14.67 -13.65
CA LYS A 50 -8.47 -13.89 -13.90
C LYS A 50 -8.64 -12.84 -12.81
N PRO A 51 -8.92 -11.58 -13.18
CA PRO A 51 -9.15 -10.52 -12.20
C PRO A 51 -10.38 -10.86 -11.36
N TYR A 52 -10.38 -10.38 -10.13
CA TYR A 52 -11.53 -10.51 -9.23
C TYR A 52 -12.64 -9.53 -9.66
N PRO A 53 -13.83 -9.99 -10.09
CA PRO A 53 -14.85 -9.12 -10.70
C PRO A 53 -15.75 -8.41 -9.69
N LEU A 54 -15.62 -8.67 -8.39
CA LEU A 54 -16.49 -8.11 -7.35
C LEU A 54 -15.76 -7.05 -6.52
N ASP A 55 -16.50 -6.04 -6.05
CA ASP A 55 -16.00 -5.06 -5.07
C ASP A 55 -16.26 -5.48 -3.62
N VAL A 56 -16.79 -6.69 -3.42
CA VAL A 56 -17.15 -7.27 -2.12
C VAL A 56 -16.36 -8.54 -1.84
N CYS A 57 -16.18 -8.87 -0.56
CA CYS A 57 -15.55 -10.08 -0.07
C CYS A 57 -16.40 -11.30 -0.46
N ILE A 58 -15.78 -12.30 -1.08
CA ILE A 58 -16.47 -13.53 -1.51
C ILE A 58 -17.01 -14.37 -0.35
N VAL A 59 -16.40 -14.22 0.83
CA VAL A 59 -16.72 -14.99 2.05
C VAL A 59 -17.84 -14.30 2.82
N SER A 60 -17.61 -13.05 3.26
CA SER A 60 -18.57 -12.32 4.10
C SER A 60 -19.60 -11.49 3.32
N GLY A 61 -19.34 -11.16 2.06
CA GLY A 61 -20.19 -10.26 1.26
C GLY A 61 -20.00 -8.77 1.57
N GLU A 62 -19.08 -8.40 2.45
CA GLU A 62 -18.80 -7.01 2.80
C GLU A 62 -17.91 -6.31 1.78
N LYS A 63 -17.97 -4.98 1.70
CA LYS A 63 -17.10 -4.21 0.79
C LYS A 63 -15.61 -4.42 1.09
N LEU A 64 -14.82 -4.65 0.04
CA LEU A 64 -13.37 -4.67 0.15
C LEU A 64 -12.88 -3.28 0.59
N GLY A 65 -11.94 -3.23 1.53
CA GLY A 65 -11.41 -1.96 2.05
C GLY A 65 -12.11 -1.46 3.32
N SER A 66 -13.34 -1.91 3.62
CA SER A 66 -14.09 -1.44 4.79
C SER A 66 -13.47 -1.86 6.12
N MET A 67 -12.71 -2.96 6.12
CA MET A 67 -12.01 -3.51 7.30
C MET A 67 -10.49 -3.29 7.23
N GLY A 68 -10.02 -2.39 6.36
CA GLY A 68 -8.60 -2.17 6.08
C GLY A 68 -8.16 -2.79 4.76
N ALA A 69 -6.86 -3.09 4.63
CA ALA A 69 -6.27 -3.56 3.39
C ALA A 69 -6.86 -4.91 2.92
N PRO A 70 -7.41 -5.01 1.69
CA PRO A 70 -7.91 -6.26 1.14
C PRO A 70 -6.80 -7.31 1.02
N VAL A 71 -7.14 -8.57 1.27
CA VAL A 71 -6.22 -9.70 1.10
C VAL A 71 -6.44 -10.32 -0.27
N VAL A 72 -5.40 -10.39 -1.09
CA VAL A 72 -5.45 -10.99 -2.44
C VAL A 72 -4.88 -12.41 -2.39
N TYR A 73 -5.59 -13.36 -2.99
CA TYR A 73 -5.16 -14.76 -3.10
C TYR A 73 -5.48 -15.28 -4.50
N VAL A 74 -4.58 -16.10 -5.06
CA VAL A 74 -4.81 -16.74 -6.36
C VAL A 74 -5.09 -18.22 -6.13
N HIS A 75 -6.25 -18.68 -6.59
CA HIS A 75 -6.66 -20.08 -6.53
C HIS A 75 -6.96 -20.55 -7.95
N GLU A 76 -6.24 -21.56 -8.44
CA GLU A 76 -6.46 -22.15 -9.77
C GLU A 76 -6.49 -21.14 -10.93
N GLY A 77 -5.67 -20.09 -10.86
CA GLY A 77 -5.67 -19.04 -11.88
C GLY A 77 -6.85 -18.06 -11.78
N GLN A 78 -7.63 -18.08 -10.70
CA GLN A 78 -8.60 -17.06 -10.35
C GLN A 78 -8.06 -16.20 -9.20
N GLU A 79 -8.04 -14.88 -9.37
CA GLU A 79 -7.79 -13.94 -8.28
C GLU A 79 -9.03 -13.84 -7.39
N VAL A 80 -8.83 -13.93 -6.09
CA VAL A 80 -9.86 -13.83 -5.06
C VAL A 80 -9.42 -12.78 -4.05
N LYS A 81 -10.32 -11.84 -3.74
CA LYS A 81 -10.07 -10.80 -2.75
C LYS A 81 -10.95 -10.99 -1.52
N PHE A 82 -10.39 -10.67 -0.35
CA PHE A 82 -11.07 -10.75 0.93
C PHE A 82 -11.02 -9.42 1.67
N CYS A 83 -12.05 -9.13 2.48
CA CYS A 83 -12.07 -7.93 3.31
C CYS A 83 -11.06 -7.99 4.48
N CYS A 84 -10.66 -9.19 4.93
CA CYS A 84 -9.72 -9.36 6.03
C CYS A 84 -8.97 -10.71 5.96
N LYS A 85 -7.92 -10.87 6.78
CA LYS A 85 -7.12 -12.10 6.86
C LYS A 85 -7.91 -13.31 7.36
N ASN A 86 -8.95 -13.07 8.15
CA ASN A 86 -9.77 -14.15 8.71
C ASN A 86 -10.70 -14.81 7.68
N CYS A 87 -10.99 -14.14 6.56
CA CYS A 87 -11.77 -14.74 5.48
C CYS A 87 -10.98 -15.78 4.66
N LEU A 88 -9.64 -15.67 4.61
CA LEU A 88 -8.81 -16.63 3.86
C LEU A 88 -8.96 -18.09 4.33
N PRO A 89 -8.88 -18.42 5.64
CA PRO A 89 -9.09 -19.79 6.10
C PRO A 89 -10.51 -20.30 5.81
N ASP A 90 -11.54 -19.46 5.92
CA ASP A 90 -12.91 -19.86 5.59
C ASP A 90 -13.09 -20.14 4.10
N PHE A 91 -12.44 -19.36 3.23
CA PHE A 91 -12.36 -19.67 1.80
C PHE A 91 -11.66 -21.01 1.55
N LYS A 92 -10.54 -21.28 2.22
CA LYS A 92 -9.78 -22.53 2.04
C LYS A 92 -10.55 -23.79 2.47
N LYS A 93 -11.51 -23.67 3.39
CA LYS A 93 -12.38 -24.80 3.79
C LYS A 93 -13.32 -25.23 2.66
N GLU A 94 -13.86 -24.26 1.92
CA GLU A 94 -14.87 -24.51 0.89
C GLU A 94 -14.65 -23.65 -0.38
N PRO A 95 -13.49 -23.72 -1.06
CA PRO A 95 -13.16 -22.79 -2.15
C PRO A 95 -14.17 -22.90 -3.30
N ALA A 96 -14.57 -24.12 -3.68
CA ALA A 96 -15.54 -24.37 -4.74
C ALA A 96 -16.87 -23.64 -4.52
N LYS A 97 -17.39 -23.64 -3.28
CA LYS A 97 -18.65 -22.96 -2.91
C LYS A 97 -18.59 -21.45 -3.14
N TYR A 98 -17.43 -20.86 -2.90
CA TYR A 98 -17.21 -19.43 -3.10
C TYR A 98 -16.94 -19.11 -4.57
N LEU A 99 -16.14 -19.91 -5.27
CA LEU A 99 -15.82 -19.70 -6.69
C LEU A 99 -17.06 -19.73 -7.60
N VAL A 100 -18.08 -20.52 -7.26
CA VAL A 100 -19.39 -20.49 -7.96
C VAL A 100 -20.03 -19.10 -7.91
N LYS A 101 -19.77 -18.30 -6.86
CA LYS A 101 -20.24 -16.91 -6.75
C LYS A 101 -19.45 -15.93 -7.62
N LEU A 102 -18.24 -16.29 -8.07
CA LEU A 102 -17.43 -15.48 -9.00
C LEU A 102 -17.72 -15.78 -10.46
N ALA A 103 -18.36 -16.90 -10.77
CA ALA A 103 -18.81 -17.18 -12.12
C ALA A 103 -19.73 -16.03 -12.56
N PRO A 104 -19.35 -15.22 -13.57
CA PRO A 104 -20.23 -14.15 -14.05
C PRO A 104 -21.51 -14.81 -14.52
N LYS A 105 -22.63 -14.44 -13.90
CA LYS A 105 -23.97 -14.80 -14.35
C LYS A 105 -24.13 -14.13 -15.71
N LYS A 106 -23.87 -14.89 -16.78
CA LYS A 106 -24.16 -14.48 -18.15
C LYS A 106 -25.66 -14.31 -18.34
#